data_AF-A0A559GP48-F1
#
_entry.id   AF-A0A559GP48-F1
#
_cell.length_a   1.000
_cell.length_b   1.000
_cell.length_c   1.000
_cell.angle_alpha   90.00
_cell.angle_beta   90.00
_cell.angle_gamma   90.00
#
_symmetry.space_group_name_H-M   'P 1'
#
loop_
_entity.id
_entity.type
_entity.pdbx_description
1 polymer ?
#
loop_
_entity_poly.entity_id
_entity_poly.type
_entity_poly.pdbx_seq_one_letter_code
_entity_poly.pdbx_strand_id
1 'polypeptide(L)'
;YREEYDFVTGGKRTVELDYQYDDKGNITAYEDESALEYETEKLDDVKSKLGGVLSPSKDGHFEILGKVSNVSKNAKAYYGNDFKLIEIKASKYDPQTKTLTFDLFANTNDVVDGLSFTGDMNILVKDKGETKAKTKIRMPEKNKETKTEYPYASSYGNVIELGEGDLSKNKPNNLTEMESGKIYSDSEKQQYLLKDNIILRKGYALKVTTYNPGKTDMLAGNGVYSKEDIAKIQKTNPNLRVLSETTIYADSRNVKDGRSTQSVLMSALDGFNIVRYQVFTFNMNDKGEAIDKDGNLVTDSSKLVLFGKDDKEYHGEEYSNVEAIKEDGSMLFIDTKPVNLSMDKNYFNPSKSNKIYVRNPEFYLRGKISDKGGFNWELRVNESVVDNYLIYGDLHIDNTRDFNVKLNVKDGDIMDWGMKDYKANGFPDKVTDMDGNVYLQTGYSDLNAKAVGVHYQFLYDNVKPEVNIDPEGNTSIEYADGKSVVFNINDKRDNGFNGEIQEQHIY
;
A
#
# COMPACT_ATOMS: atom_id res chain seq x y z
N TYR A 1 -18.35 -33.37 35.46
CA TYR A 1 -18.86 -32.64 36.65
C TYR A 1 -18.61 -33.47 37.90
N ARG A 2 -18.20 -32.86 39.02
CA ARG A 2 -18.06 -33.53 40.34
C ARG A 2 -18.93 -32.89 41.41
N GLU A 3 -19.29 -33.66 42.44
CA GLU A 3 -19.97 -33.11 43.63
C GLU A 3 -18.95 -32.72 44.71
N GLU A 4 -18.99 -31.47 45.16
CA GLU A 4 -18.20 -30.98 46.29
C GLU A 4 -19.10 -30.50 47.43
N TYR A 5 -18.61 -30.58 48.66
CA TYR A 5 -19.29 -29.95 49.80
C TYR A 5 -19.21 -28.42 49.69
N ASP A 6 -20.36 -27.77 49.71
CA ASP A 6 -20.49 -26.33 49.76
C ASP A 6 -20.46 -25.87 51.23
N PHE A 7 -19.31 -25.37 51.65
CA PHE A 7 -19.09 -24.89 53.01
C PHE A 7 -19.90 -23.63 53.38
N VAL A 8 -20.57 -23.00 52.40
CA VAL A 8 -21.46 -21.84 52.63
C VAL A 8 -22.89 -22.29 52.92
N THR A 9 -23.38 -23.32 52.21
CA THR A 9 -24.77 -23.79 52.34
C THR A 9 -24.93 -25.08 53.14
N GLY A 10 -23.83 -25.77 53.46
CA GLY A 10 -23.82 -27.05 54.18
C GLY A 10 -24.30 -28.25 53.35
N GLY A 11 -24.57 -28.05 52.05
CA GLY A 11 -24.98 -29.09 51.10
C GLY A 11 -23.85 -29.53 50.17
N LYS A 12 -24.18 -30.28 49.12
CA LYS A 12 -23.26 -30.55 48.00
C LYS A 12 -23.63 -29.69 46.80
N ARG A 13 -22.63 -29.20 46.07
CA ARG A 13 -22.79 -28.48 44.79
C ARG A 13 -22.10 -29.24 43.65
N THR A 14 -22.65 -29.13 42.45
CA THR A 14 -22.04 -29.67 41.24
C THR A 14 -21.06 -28.67 40.66
N VAL A 15 -19.82 -29.08 40.43
CA VAL A 15 -18.75 -28.26 39.85
C VAL A 15 -18.33 -28.88 38.52
N GLU A 16 -18.14 -28.05 37.50
CA GLU A 16 -17.62 -28.47 36.20
C GLU A 16 -16.16 -28.92 36.35
N LEU A 17 -15.79 -30.02 35.67
CA LEU A 17 -14.42 -30.51 35.72
C LEU A 17 -13.67 -29.84 34.58
N ASP A 18 -12.55 -29.19 34.90
CA ASP A 18 -11.63 -28.71 33.88
C ASP A 18 -10.84 -29.86 33.25
N TYR A 19 -10.30 -29.61 32.06
CA TYR A 19 -9.45 -30.57 31.35
C TYR A 19 -7.99 -30.43 31.80
N GLN A 20 -7.31 -31.56 31.99
CA GLN A 20 -5.84 -31.61 32.02
C GLN A 20 -5.31 -31.71 30.60
N TYR A 21 -4.20 -31.03 30.35
CA TYR A 21 -3.56 -30.98 29.04
C TYR A 21 -2.16 -31.57 29.15
N ASP A 22 -1.74 -32.38 28.16
CA ASP A 22 -0.32 -32.73 28.02
C ASP A 22 0.52 -31.50 27.63
N ASP A 23 1.83 -31.69 27.63
CA ASP A 23 2.83 -30.71 27.17
C ASP A 23 2.61 -30.26 25.70
N LYS A 24 1.67 -30.90 24.99
CA LYS A 24 1.29 -30.64 23.60
C LYS A 24 -0.08 -29.97 23.48
N GLY A 25 -0.74 -29.65 24.58
CA GLY A 25 -2.06 -29.00 24.63
C GLY A 25 -3.23 -29.93 24.31
N ASN A 26 -3.01 -31.25 24.26
CA ASN A 26 -4.08 -32.22 24.07
C ASN A 26 -4.72 -32.53 25.42
N ILE A 27 -6.05 -32.62 25.42
CA ILE A 27 -6.79 -33.10 26.58
C ILE A 27 -6.35 -34.55 26.86
N THR A 28 -5.82 -34.80 28.06
CA THR A 28 -5.35 -36.14 28.49
C THR A 28 -6.26 -36.79 29.51
N ALA A 29 -6.88 -36.00 30.39
CA ALA A 29 -7.81 -36.43 31.41
C ALA A 29 -8.68 -35.26 31.86
N TYR A 30 -9.72 -35.54 32.66
CA TYR A 30 -10.33 -34.50 33.50
C TYR A 30 -9.38 -34.14 34.66
N GLU A 31 -9.57 -32.99 35.31
CA GLU A 31 -8.75 -32.54 36.46
C GLU A 31 -8.71 -33.56 37.60
N ASP A 32 -9.73 -34.40 37.73
CA ASP A 32 -9.82 -35.49 38.71
C ASP A 32 -9.22 -36.83 38.24
N GLU A 33 -8.45 -36.81 37.14
CA GLU A 33 -7.80 -37.96 36.51
C GLU A 33 -8.77 -39.03 35.95
N SER A 34 -10.08 -38.73 35.88
CA SER A 34 -11.04 -39.63 35.25
C SER A 34 -10.83 -39.73 33.73
N ALA A 35 -11.13 -40.91 33.17
CA ALA A 35 -10.91 -41.20 31.76
C ALA A 35 -11.80 -40.34 30.86
N LEU A 36 -11.23 -39.84 29.75
CA LEU A 36 -11.97 -39.08 28.75
C LEU A 36 -12.99 -39.95 28.03
N GLU A 37 -14.20 -39.44 27.91
CA GLU A 37 -15.24 -40.05 27.08
C GLU A 37 -15.03 -39.60 25.64
N TYR A 38 -14.65 -40.55 24.77
CA TYR A 38 -14.56 -40.32 23.33
C TYR A 38 -15.76 -40.95 22.63
N GLU A 39 -16.46 -40.18 21.80
CA GLU A 39 -17.37 -40.76 20.83
C GLU A 39 -16.57 -41.24 19.61
N THR A 40 -16.62 -42.55 19.36
CA THR A 40 -16.01 -43.14 18.16
C THR A 40 -17.06 -43.17 17.05
N GLU A 41 -16.97 -42.27 16.07
CA GLU A 41 -17.82 -42.30 14.89
C GLU A 41 -17.23 -43.23 13.80
N LYS A 42 -18.09 -43.96 13.07
CA LYS A 42 -17.64 -44.74 11.91
C LYS A 42 -17.30 -43.80 10.75
N LEU A 43 -16.23 -44.11 10.03
CA LEU A 43 -15.75 -43.32 8.89
C LEU A 43 -16.85 -43.07 7.83
N ASP A 44 -17.73 -44.03 7.61
CA ASP A 44 -18.83 -43.89 6.65
C ASP A 44 -19.93 -42.93 7.14
N ASP A 45 -20.20 -42.92 8.45
CA ASP A 45 -21.13 -41.97 9.07
C ASP A 45 -20.56 -40.55 8.98
N VAL A 46 -19.25 -40.38 9.16
CA VAL A 46 -18.54 -39.10 8.97
C VAL A 46 -18.60 -38.63 7.52
N LYS A 47 -18.31 -39.51 6.55
CA LYS A 47 -18.38 -39.18 5.12
C LYS A 47 -19.78 -38.78 4.67
N SER A 48 -20.82 -39.35 5.27
CA SER A 48 -22.22 -39.00 4.96
C SER A 48 -22.65 -37.62 5.47
N LYS A 49 -21.95 -37.09 6.49
CA LYS A 49 -22.25 -35.79 7.14
C LYS A 49 -21.39 -34.63 6.58
N LEU A 50 -20.30 -34.93 5.87
CA LEU A 50 -19.37 -33.96 5.29
C LEU A 50 -19.71 -33.68 3.82
N GLY A 51 -19.79 -32.41 3.46
CA GLY A 51 -19.86 -31.97 2.07
C GLY A 51 -18.49 -31.86 1.40
N GLY A 52 -17.39 -31.97 2.15
CA GLY A 52 -16.04 -32.01 1.61
C GLY A 52 -14.94 -31.96 2.67
N VAL A 53 -13.71 -32.23 2.23
CA VAL A 53 -12.49 -31.99 3.01
C VAL A 53 -11.72 -30.90 2.29
N LEU A 54 -11.31 -29.86 3.01
CA LEU A 54 -10.55 -28.76 2.46
C LEU A 54 -9.06 -29.13 2.39
N SER A 55 -8.44 -28.93 1.24
CA SER A 55 -6.98 -29.02 1.05
C SER A 55 -6.45 -27.64 0.68
N PRO A 56 -5.86 -26.88 1.62
CA PRO A 56 -5.33 -25.55 1.34
C PRO A 56 -4.04 -25.60 0.51
N SER A 57 -3.57 -24.44 0.07
CA SER A 57 -2.23 -24.27 -0.49
C SER A 57 -1.14 -24.61 0.54
N LYS A 58 0.12 -24.70 0.08
CA LYS A 58 1.28 -24.94 0.94
C LYS A 58 1.38 -23.94 2.10
N ASP A 59 0.96 -22.70 1.87
CA ASP A 59 1.03 -21.61 2.85
C ASP A 59 -0.29 -21.43 3.64
N GLY A 60 -1.24 -22.35 3.48
CA GLY A 60 -2.51 -22.36 4.22
C GLY A 60 -3.67 -21.59 3.58
N HIS A 61 -3.48 -20.99 2.40
CA HIS A 61 -4.54 -20.24 1.72
C HIS A 61 -5.60 -21.17 1.11
N PHE A 62 -6.86 -20.76 1.15
CA PHE A 62 -7.96 -21.46 0.51
C PHE A 62 -9.08 -20.51 0.08
N GLU A 63 -9.89 -20.99 -0.87
CA GLU A 63 -11.05 -20.28 -1.40
C GLU A 63 -12.25 -21.23 -1.47
N ILE A 64 -13.42 -20.75 -1.05
CA ILE A 64 -14.69 -21.48 -1.17
C ILE A 64 -15.69 -20.58 -1.90
N LEU A 65 -15.99 -20.96 -3.14
CA LEU A 65 -17.01 -20.35 -3.96
C LEU A 65 -18.33 -21.10 -3.81
N GLY A 66 -19.40 -20.37 -3.49
CA GLY A 66 -20.73 -20.93 -3.32
C GLY A 66 -21.78 -20.22 -4.16
N LYS A 67 -22.76 -20.99 -4.64
CA LYS A 67 -23.94 -20.51 -5.37
C LYS A 67 -25.19 -21.16 -4.82
N VAL A 68 -26.15 -20.36 -4.36
CA VAL A 68 -27.43 -20.84 -3.84
C VAL A 68 -28.57 -20.12 -4.55
N SER A 69 -29.37 -20.87 -5.29
CA SER A 69 -30.53 -20.36 -6.03
C SER A 69 -31.82 -20.45 -5.20
N ASN A 70 -32.86 -19.76 -5.66
CA ASN A 70 -34.18 -19.69 -5.01
C ASN A 70 -34.15 -19.04 -3.62
N VAL A 71 -33.39 -17.94 -3.50
CA VAL A 71 -33.28 -17.15 -2.26
C VAL A 71 -33.72 -15.71 -2.50
N SER A 72 -34.16 -15.04 -1.43
CA SER A 72 -34.54 -13.62 -1.49
C SER A 72 -33.33 -12.70 -1.45
N LYS A 73 -33.54 -11.42 -1.78
CA LYS A 73 -32.50 -10.37 -1.67
C LYS A 73 -31.95 -10.18 -0.24
N ASN A 74 -32.64 -10.71 0.77
CA ASN A 74 -32.21 -10.63 2.17
C ASN A 74 -31.34 -11.84 2.59
N ALA A 75 -31.06 -12.76 1.66
CA ALA A 75 -30.25 -13.93 1.95
C ALA A 75 -28.79 -13.52 2.20
N LYS A 76 -28.17 -14.18 3.17
CA LYS A 76 -26.78 -13.96 3.58
C LYS A 76 -26.06 -15.28 3.76
N ALA A 77 -24.79 -15.31 3.36
CA ALA A 77 -23.92 -16.46 3.54
C ALA A 77 -23.07 -16.32 4.81
N TYR A 78 -22.81 -17.44 5.48
CA TYR A 78 -22.08 -17.51 6.73
C TYR A 78 -21.12 -18.70 6.73
N TYR A 79 -20.02 -18.55 7.46
CA TYR A 79 -19.13 -19.65 7.83
C TYR A 79 -18.97 -19.70 9.35
N GLY A 80 -18.65 -20.88 9.89
CA GLY A 80 -18.29 -21.02 11.29
C GLY A 80 -18.55 -22.40 11.86
N ASN A 81 -18.56 -22.54 13.18
CA ASN A 81 -18.85 -23.81 13.83
C ASN A 81 -20.28 -23.79 14.41
N ASP A 82 -20.64 -24.78 15.22
CA ASP A 82 -21.99 -24.86 15.81
C ASP A 82 -22.21 -23.79 16.91
N PHE A 83 -21.15 -23.11 17.37
CA PHE A 83 -21.20 -22.08 18.41
C PHE A 83 -21.16 -20.65 17.86
N LYS A 84 -20.43 -20.42 16.76
CA LYS A 84 -20.21 -19.08 16.19
C LYS A 84 -20.30 -19.10 14.68
N LEU A 85 -21.05 -18.14 14.13
CA LEU A 85 -21.21 -17.90 12.70
C LEU A 85 -20.78 -16.48 12.35
N ILE A 86 -19.99 -16.35 11.29
CA ILE A 86 -19.47 -15.09 10.74
C ILE A 86 -20.02 -14.91 9.34
N GLU A 87 -20.51 -13.71 9.03
CA GLU A 87 -21.09 -13.38 7.72
C GLU A 87 -19.98 -13.25 6.65
N ILE A 88 -20.17 -13.91 5.50
CA ILE A 88 -19.30 -13.77 4.33
C ILE A 88 -19.68 -12.47 3.60
N LYS A 89 -18.80 -11.47 3.66
CA LYS A 89 -19.04 -10.14 3.11
C LYS A 89 -18.94 -10.08 1.58
N ALA A 90 -18.05 -10.86 0.99
CA ALA A 90 -17.93 -11.00 -0.45
C ALA A 90 -19.07 -11.86 -1.00
N SER A 91 -20.25 -11.26 -1.15
CA SER A 91 -21.42 -11.91 -1.72
C SER A 91 -22.16 -11.00 -2.70
N LYS A 92 -22.84 -11.61 -3.67
CA LYS A 92 -23.58 -10.93 -4.74
C LYS A 92 -24.93 -11.62 -4.94
N TYR A 93 -25.99 -10.83 -5.02
CA TYR A 93 -27.33 -11.31 -5.32
C TYR A 93 -27.74 -10.95 -6.75
N ASP A 94 -28.19 -11.94 -7.51
CA ASP A 94 -28.82 -11.76 -8.81
C ASP A 94 -30.36 -11.82 -8.66
N PRO A 95 -31.07 -10.68 -8.87
CA PRO A 95 -32.53 -10.64 -8.76
C PRO A 95 -33.25 -11.37 -9.89
N GLN A 96 -32.63 -11.53 -11.08
CA GLN A 96 -33.25 -12.22 -12.22
C GLN A 96 -33.33 -13.71 -11.96
N THR A 97 -32.24 -14.28 -11.46
CA THR A 97 -32.12 -15.72 -11.19
C THR A 97 -32.42 -16.09 -9.73
N LYS A 98 -32.73 -15.10 -8.88
CA LYS A 98 -32.93 -15.25 -7.42
C LYS A 98 -31.81 -16.05 -6.76
N THR A 99 -30.57 -15.72 -7.11
CA THR A 99 -29.39 -16.49 -6.73
C THR A 99 -28.43 -15.63 -5.92
N LEU A 100 -27.95 -16.16 -4.80
CA LEU A 100 -26.83 -15.62 -4.03
C LEU A 100 -25.55 -16.37 -4.41
N THR A 101 -24.53 -15.65 -4.82
CA THR A 101 -23.16 -16.15 -4.93
C THR A 101 -22.31 -15.56 -3.83
N PHE A 102 -21.40 -16.35 -3.26
CA PHE A 102 -20.45 -15.87 -2.26
C PHE A 102 -19.07 -16.46 -2.49
N ASP A 103 -18.09 -15.73 -1.98
CA ASP A 103 -16.68 -16.06 -2.04
C ASP A 103 -16.08 -15.93 -0.63
N LEU A 104 -15.54 -17.03 -0.12
CA LEU A 104 -14.79 -17.07 1.13
C LEU A 104 -13.33 -17.37 0.82
N PHE A 105 -12.51 -16.33 0.81
CA PHE A 105 -11.06 -16.42 0.76
C PHE A 105 -10.47 -16.24 2.17
N ALA A 106 -9.65 -17.17 2.63
CA ALA A 106 -9.04 -17.13 3.96
C ALA A 106 -7.75 -17.97 4.04
N ASN A 107 -7.03 -17.87 5.16
CA ASN A 107 -5.91 -18.74 5.48
C ASN A 107 -6.23 -19.60 6.71
N THR A 108 -5.80 -20.87 6.72
CA THR A 108 -6.01 -21.79 7.85
C THR A 108 -5.36 -21.31 9.17
N ASN A 109 -4.42 -20.38 9.08
CA ASN A 109 -3.75 -19.77 10.24
C ASN A 109 -4.51 -18.56 10.82
N ASP A 110 -5.53 -18.05 10.12
CA ASP A 110 -6.27 -16.88 10.56
C ASP A 110 -7.19 -17.19 11.74
N VAL A 111 -7.41 -16.17 12.57
CA VAL A 111 -8.43 -16.17 13.63
C VAL A 111 -9.29 -14.93 13.46
N VAL A 112 -10.54 -15.13 13.03
CA VAL A 112 -11.49 -14.04 12.76
C VAL A 112 -12.54 -14.00 13.85
N ASP A 113 -12.64 -12.90 14.58
CA ASP A 113 -13.50 -12.77 15.77
C ASP A 113 -13.35 -13.96 16.75
N GLY A 114 -12.15 -14.52 16.92
CA GLY A 114 -11.93 -15.68 17.79
C GLY A 114 -12.41 -17.03 17.22
N LEU A 115 -12.92 -17.07 15.98
CA LEU A 115 -13.14 -18.31 15.24
C LEU A 115 -11.86 -18.66 14.47
N SER A 116 -11.32 -19.85 14.72
CA SER A 116 -10.20 -20.42 13.94
C SER A 116 -10.70 -21.36 12.85
N PHE A 117 -9.90 -21.50 11.79
CA PHE A 117 -10.17 -22.38 10.65
C PHE A 117 -9.72 -23.83 10.92
N THR A 118 -10.26 -24.44 11.98
CA THR A 118 -9.89 -25.80 12.42
C THR A 118 -11.12 -26.69 12.62
N GLY A 119 -10.93 -28.00 12.50
CA GLY A 119 -12.01 -28.98 12.70
C GLY A 119 -13.12 -28.90 11.66
N ASP A 120 -14.36 -29.19 12.07
CA ASP A 120 -15.53 -29.14 11.19
C ASP A 120 -16.11 -27.72 11.13
N MET A 121 -16.16 -27.15 9.93
CA MET A 121 -16.81 -25.87 9.68
C MET A 121 -18.11 -26.03 8.90
N ASN A 122 -19.13 -25.30 9.30
CA ASN A 122 -20.36 -25.09 8.59
C ASN A 122 -20.21 -23.91 7.61
N ILE A 123 -20.60 -24.12 6.35
CA ILE A 123 -20.90 -23.05 5.40
C ILE A 123 -22.42 -23.09 5.17
N LEU A 124 -23.12 -21.98 5.42
CA LEU A 124 -24.57 -21.95 5.31
C LEU A 124 -25.09 -20.63 4.78
N VAL A 125 -26.26 -20.69 4.13
CA VAL A 125 -27.00 -19.51 3.68
C VAL A 125 -28.29 -19.40 4.48
N LYS A 126 -28.51 -18.25 5.11
CA LYS A 126 -29.78 -17.92 5.78
C LYS A 126 -30.57 -16.94 4.94
N ASP A 127 -31.86 -17.19 4.77
CA ASP A 127 -32.81 -16.26 4.16
C ASP A 127 -33.98 -16.05 5.12
N LYS A 128 -34.21 -14.80 5.52
CA LYS A 128 -35.22 -14.42 6.53
C LYS A 128 -35.12 -15.22 7.84
N GLY A 129 -33.90 -15.52 8.27
CA GLY A 129 -33.62 -16.26 9.51
C GLY A 129 -33.64 -17.79 9.36
N GLU A 130 -34.13 -18.32 8.25
CA GLU A 130 -34.14 -19.77 7.98
C GLU A 130 -32.90 -20.21 7.21
N THR A 131 -32.29 -21.33 7.60
CA THR A 131 -31.20 -21.95 6.86
C THR A 131 -31.74 -22.57 5.56
N LYS A 132 -31.33 -22.04 4.41
CA LYS A 132 -31.73 -22.53 3.08
C LYS A 132 -30.76 -23.55 2.49
N ALA A 133 -29.48 -23.42 2.83
CA ALA A 133 -28.45 -24.36 2.46
C ALA A 133 -27.45 -24.44 3.61
N LYS A 134 -26.95 -25.65 3.89
CA LYS A 134 -25.86 -25.90 4.84
C LYS A 134 -25.01 -27.02 4.27
N THR A 135 -23.70 -26.81 4.27
CA THR A 135 -22.71 -27.85 4.05
C THR A 135 -21.70 -27.80 5.19
N LYS A 136 -21.11 -28.94 5.51
CA LYS A 136 -20.06 -29.06 6.52
C LYS A 136 -18.78 -29.47 5.82
N ILE A 137 -17.71 -28.70 6.01
CA ILE A 137 -16.40 -28.93 5.42
C ILE A 137 -15.43 -29.22 6.57
N ARG A 138 -14.66 -30.30 6.44
CA ARG A 138 -13.58 -30.58 7.39
C ARG A 138 -12.33 -29.81 6.97
N MET A 139 -11.86 -28.95 7.86
CA MET A 139 -10.59 -28.24 7.71
C MET A 139 -9.44 -29.21 7.94
N PRO A 140 -8.27 -28.97 7.34
CA PRO A 140 -7.08 -29.76 7.66
C PRO A 140 -6.79 -29.64 9.16
N GLU A 141 -6.18 -30.69 9.72
CA GLU A 141 -5.58 -30.57 11.04
C GLU A 141 -4.61 -29.39 11.02
N LYS A 142 -4.68 -28.53 12.04
CA LYS A 142 -3.66 -27.51 12.20
C LYS A 142 -2.36 -28.28 12.40
N ASN A 143 -1.53 -28.36 11.36
CA ASN A 143 -0.14 -28.73 11.54
C ASN A 143 0.31 -27.89 12.70
N LYS A 144 0.84 -28.53 13.76
CA LYS A 144 1.50 -27.76 14.81
C LYS A 144 2.33 -26.74 14.06
N GLU A 145 2.13 -25.47 14.36
CA GLU A 145 3.27 -24.59 14.32
C GLU A 145 4.25 -25.31 15.26
N THR A 146 5.13 -26.16 14.71
CA THR A 146 6.53 -26.05 15.10
C THR A 146 6.70 -24.55 15.14
N LYS A 147 6.90 -24.02 16.34
CA LYS A 147 7.25 -22.62 16.53
C LYS A 147 8.45 -22.47 15.61
N THR A 148 8.22 -22.12 14.36
CA THR A 148 9.25 -22.13 13.33
C THR A 148 10.05 -20.97 13.79
N GLU A 149 11.17 -21.29 14.42
CA GLU A 149 12.00 -20.29 15.01
C GLU A 149 12.59 -19.51 13.85
N TYR A 150 11.87 -18.47 13.43
CA TYR A 150 12.24 -17.73 12.25
C TYR A 150 13.64 -17.18 12.48
N PRO A 151 14.57 -17.42 11.54
CA PRO A 151 15.97 -17.04 11.69
C PRO A 151 16.09 -15.52 11.89
N TYR A 152 15.18 -14.75 11.30
CA TYR A 152 15.08 -13.32 11.49
C TYR A 152 13.62 -12.83 11.54
N ALA A 153 13.42 -11.59 11.99
CA ALA A 153 12.20 -10.82 11.84
C ALA A 153 12.55 -9.36 11.48
N SER A 154 11.91 -8.83 10.44
CA SER A 154 11.98 -7.42 10.06
C SER A 154 10.97 -6.60 10.87
N SER A 155 11.25 -5.31 11.07
CA SER A 155 10.27 -4.36 11.60
C SER A 155 9.21 -3.97 10.57
N TYR A 156 9.47 -4.24 9.29
CA TYR A 156 8.54 -4.04 8.19
C TYR A 156 7.83 -5.34 7.79
N GLY A 157 6.65 -5.19 7.19
CA GLY A 157 5.89 -6.29 6.59
C GLY A 157 6.35 -6.64 5.17
N ASN A 158 5.59 -7.50 4.51
CA ASN A 158 5.82 -7.90 3.11
C ASN A 158 5.56 -6.76 2.11
N VAL A 159 4.74 -5.78 2.49
CA VAL A 159 4.47 -4.57 1.72
C VAL A 159 4.86 -3.38 2.57
N ILE A 160 5.72 -2.52 2.02
CA ILE A 160 6.23 -1.31 2.66
C ILE A 160 5.82 -0.16 1.76
N GLU A 161 4.89 0.67 2.21
CA GLU A 161 4.46 1.87 1.50
C GLU A 161 4.92 3.08 2.30
N LEU A 162 5.62 4.02 1.68
CA LEU A 162 6.15 5.24 2.31
C LEU A 162 5.87 6.44 1.39
N GLY A 163 5.47 7.57 1.97
CA GLY A 163 5.06 8.76 1.20
C GLY A 163 5.69 10.06 1.71
N GLU A 164 5.24 11.20 1.20
CA GLU A 164 5.74 12.52 1.62
C GLU A 164 5.67 12.73 3.14
N GLY A 165 4.60 12.27 3.80
CA GLY A 165 4.44 12.35 5.26
C GLY A 165 5.49 11.56 6.07
N ASP A 166 6.16 10.60 5.44
CA ASP A 166 7.23 9.79 6.04
C ASP A 166 8.62 10.36 5.73
N LEU A 167 8.71 11.34 4.82
CA LEU A 167 9.96 12.00 4.46
C LEU A 167 10.40 12.95 5.57
N SER A 168 11.51 12.59 6.22
CA SER A 168 12.13 13.46 7.20
C SER A 168 12.91 14.59 6.50
N LYS A 169 12.67 15.81 6.97
CA LYS A 169 13.34 17.02 6.47
C LYS A 169 14.81 17.11 6.90
N ASN A 170 15.19 16.40 7.96
CA ASN A 170 16.54 16.46 8.54
C ASN A 170 17.17 15.06 8.56
N LYS A 171 18.10 14.80 7.65
CA LYS A 171 18.96 13.61 7.67
C LYS A 171 19.96 13.73 8.82
N PRO A 172 20.01 12.78 9.78
CA PRO A 172 21.00 12.83 10.86
C PRO A 172 22.41 12.68 10.28
N ASN A 173 23.40 13.30 10.93
CA ASN A 173 24.81 13.18 10.54
C ASN A 173 25.32 11.73 10.66
N ASN A 174 24.72 10.95 11.56
CA ASN A 174 25.01 9.55 11.76
C ASN A 174 23.82 8.71 11.28
N LEU A 175 24.03 7.89 10.25
CA LEU A 175 22.97 7.09 9.62
C LEU A 175 22.38 6.02 10.57
N THR A 176 23.11 5.64 11.63
CA THR A 176 22.60 4.72 12.65
C THR A 176 21.52 5.33 13.54
N GLU A 177 21.44 6.67 13.60
CA GLU A 177 20.44 7.42 14.37
C GLU A 177 19.15 7.67 13.58
N MET A 178 19.08 7.22 12.33
CA MET A 178 17.84 7.28 11.56
C MET A 178 16.71 6.55 12.30
N GLU A 179 15.49 7.08 12.17
CA GLU A 179 14.29 6.48 12.72
C GLU A 179 13.76 5.38 11.78
N SER A 180 13.27 4.29 12.35
CA SER A 180 12.54 3.28 11.59
C SER A 180 11.13 3.80 11.27
N GLY A 181 10.59 3.45 10.10
CA GLY A 181 9.33 4.00 9.59
C GLY A 181 9.46 5.40 8.96
N LYS A 182 10.67 5.96 8.88
CA LYS A 182 10.97 7.22 8.18
C LYS A 182 11.89 7.00 6.99
N ILE A 183 11.74 7.86 5.99
CA ILE A 183 12.65 7.94 4.85
C ILE A 183 13.40 9.27 4.87
N TYR A 184 14.62 9.24 4.35
CA TYR A 184 15.49 10.40 4.29
C TYR A 184 16.03 10.56 2.88
N SER A 185 15.95 11.77 2.34
CA SER A 185 16.49 12.06 1.02
C SER A 185 18.03 12.02 1.05
N ASP A 186 18.61 11.36 0.06
CA ASP A 186 20.05 11.34 -0.21
C ASP A 186 20.33 12.04 -1.54
N SER A 187 20.36 13.37 -1.50
CA SER A 187 20.47 14.23 -2.69
C SER A 187 21.72 13.97 -3.52
N GLU A 188 22.83 13.53 -2.93
CA GLU A 188 24.06 13.21 -3.68
C GLU A 188 23.86 12.02 -4.63
N LYS A 189 23.12 11.01 -4.17
CA LYS A 189 22.86 9.77 -4.92
C LYS A 189 21.48 9.74 -5.58
N GLN A 190 20.67 10.78 -5.38
CA GLN A 190 19.30 10.90 -5.91
C GLN A 190 18.41 9.70 -5.53
N GLN A 191 18.47 9.31 -4.27
CA GLN A 191 17.76 8.15 -3.71
C GLN A 191 17.19 8.47 -2.32
N TYR A 192 16.42 7.54 -1.77
CA TYR A 192 15.95 7.55 -0.39
C TYR A 192 16.68 6.51 0.44
N LEU A 193 16.88 6.84 1.71
CA LEU A 193 17.43 5.95 2.72
C LEU A 193 16.34 5.63 3.74
N LEU A 194 16.18 4.36 4.06
CA LEU A 194 15.28 3.90 5.12
C LEU A 194 16.01 2.91 6.02
N LYS A 195 15.60 2.88 7.29
CA LYS A 195 16.17 2.00 8.31
C LYS A 195 15.17 0.92 8.70
N ASP A 196 15.63 -0.31 8.75
CA ASP A 196 14.93 -1.45 9.35
C ASP A 196 15.66 -1.88 10.62
N ASN A 197 14.91 -2.26 11.65
CA ASN A 197 15.47 -2.89 12.85
C ASN A 197 15.15 -4.38 12.79
N ILE A 198 16.17 -5.17 12.51
CA ILE A 198 16.04 -6.61 12.31
C ILE A 198 16.41 -7.34 13.60
N ILE A 199 15.55 -8.26 14.00
CA ILE A 199 15.86 -9.25 15.04
C ILE A 199 16.40 -10.49 14.36
N LEU A 200 17.63 -10.90 14.69
CA LEU A 200 18.32 -12.04 14.10
C LEU A 200 18.70 -13.05 15.19
N ARG A 201 18.46 -14.35 14.94
CA ARG A 201 18.79 -15.42 15.87
C ARG A 201 20.27 -15.79 15.80
N LYS A 202 20.86 -16.12 16.95
CA LYS A 202 22.23 -16.61 17.05
C LYS A 202 22.46 -17.78 16.07
N GLY A 203 23.59 -17.75 15.35
CA GLY A 203 23.99 -18.75 14.38
C GLY A 203 23.55 -18.47 12.95
N TYR A 204 22.77 -17.41 12.72
CA TYR A 204 22.36 -16.99 11.38
C TYR A 204 23.01 -15.66 10.97
N ALA A 205 23.31 -15.58 9.69
CA ALA A 205 23.59 -14.35 8.98
C ALA A 205 22.40 -14.01 8.06
N LEU A 206 22.11 -12.73 7.92
CA LEU A 206 21.09 -12.22 7.04
C LEU A 206 21.72 -11.22 6.08
N LYS A 207 21.64 -11.54 4.79
CA LYS A 207 21.96 -10.63 3.71
C LYS A 207 20.69 -9.91 3.27
N VAL A 208 20.68 -8.59 3.38
CA VAL A 208 19.57 -7.73 2.95
C VAL A 208 20.03 -6.95 1.73
N THR A 209 19.33 -7.13 0.62
CA THR A 209 19.64 -6.45 -0.63
C THR A 209 18.43 -5.71 -1.12
N THR A 210 18.60 -4.43 -1.49
CA THR A 210 17.54 -3.68 -2.16
C THR A 210 17.83 -3.51 -3.63
N TYR A 211 16.78 -3.66 -4.43
CA TYR A 211 16.82 -3.51 -5.86
C TYR A 211 15.77 -2.50 -6.28
N ASN A 212 16.10 -1.71 -7.29
CA ASN A 212 15.06 -1.11 -8.11
C ASN A 212 14.98 -1.91 -9.41
N PRO A 213 13.83 -2.51 -9.74
CA PRO A 213 13.70 -3.27 -10.98
C PRO A 213 13.93 -2.42 -12.23
N GLY A 214 13.89 -1.09 -12.09
CA GLY A 214 14.16 -0.15 -13.16
C GLY A 214 13.13 -0.23 -14.28
N LYS A 215 13.37 0.58 -15.32
CA LYS A 215 12.65 0.58 -16.59
C LYS A 215 13.43 -0.22 -17.65
N THR A 216 14.00 -1.37 -17.29
CA THR A 216 14.96 -2.10 -18.16
C THR A 216 14.35 -2.53 -19.49
N ASP A 217 13.03 -2.67 -19.56
CA ASP A 217 12.27 -2.94 -20.79
C ASP A 217 12.11 -1.70 -21.69
N MET A 218 12.24 -0.49 -21.12
CA MET A 218 12.09 0.80 -21.82
C MET A 218 13.40 1.36 -22.39
N LEU A 219 14.49 0.61 -22.31
CA LEU A 219 15.75 0.98 -22.95
C LEU A 219 15.57 1.21 -24.46
N ALA A 220 14.70 0.41 -25.10
CA ALA A 220 14.29 0.59 -26.49
C ALA A 220 13.29 1.76 -26.62
N GLY A 221 13.79 2.99 -26.69
CA GLY A 221 12.96 4.15 -27.06
C GLY A 221 13.26 5.45 -26.31
N ASN A 222 14.11 5.45 -25.28
CA ASN A 222 14.38 6.66 -24.50
C ASN A 222 15.36 7.65 -25.16
N GLY A 223 16.04 7.27 -26.25
CA GLY A 223 16.99 8.13 -26.97
C GLY A 223 18.27 8.48 -26.19
N VAL A 224 18.42 8.01 -24.95
CA VAL A 224 19.55 8.31 -24.06
C VAL A 224 20.70 7.31 -24.24
N TYR A 225 20.38 6.05 -24.56
CA TYR A 225 21.38 4.98 -24.70
C TYR A 225 21.50 4.50 -26.14
N SER A 226 22.72 4.16 -26.55
CA SER A 226 22.97 3.52 -27.84
C SER A 226 22.37 2.10 -27.87
N LYS A 227 22.01 1.60 -29.06
CA LYS A 227 21.51 0.21 -29.21
C LYS A 227 22.48 -0.83 -28.66
N GLU A 228 23.78 -0.56 -28.69
CA GLU A 228 24.82 -1.44 -28.15
C GLU A 228 24.85 -1.44 -26.62
N ASP A 229 24.65 -0.29 -25.97
CA ASP A 229 24.59 -0.22 -24.50
C ASP A 229 23.31 -0.85 -23.96
N ILE A 230 22.19 -0.69 -24.67
CA ILE A 230 20.92 -1.36 -24.36
C ILE A 230 21.09 -2.88 -24.40
N ALA A 231 21.74 -3.40 -25.45
CA ALA A 231 21.99 -4.83 -25.58
C ALA A 231 22.97 -5.38 -24.53
N LYS A 232 23.89 -4.56 -24.01
CA LYS A 232 24.77 -4.94 -22.89
C LYS A 232 23.97 -4.99 -21.58
N ILE A 233 23.18 -3.96 -21.29
CA ILE A 233 22.37 -3.87 -20.07
C ILE A 233 21.34 -5.00 -19.98
N GLN A 234 20.68 -5.35 -21.10
CA GLN A 234 19.70 -6.44 -21.14
C GLN A 234 20.31 -7.85 -21.00
N LYS A 235 21.63 -7.98 -21.21
CA LYS A 235 22.37 -9.25 -21.16
C LYS A 235 23.10 -9.46 -19.83
N THR A 236 23.16 -8.46 -18.96
CA THR A 236 23.73 -8.58 -17.60
C THR A 236 22.69 -9.17 -16.67
N ASN A 237 22.76 -10.46 -16.36
CA ASN A 237 21.90 -11.08 -15.35
C ASN A 237 22.54 -10.91 -13.96
N PRO A 238 21.81 -10.39 -12.94
CA PRO A 238 20.45 -9.86 -13.01
C PRO A 238 20.38 -8.48 -13.67
N ASN A 239 19.34 -8.25 -14.48
CA ASN A 239 18.98 -6.93 -15.03
C ASN A 239 18.46 -5.97 -13.92
N LEU A 240 18.71 -6.30 -12.64
CA LEU A 240 18.27 -5.56 -11.46
C LEU A 240 19.48 -4.81 -10.89
N ARG A 241 19.37 -3.49 -10.78
CA ARG A 241 20.43 -2.71 -10.15
C ARG A 241 20.30 -2.80 -8.63
N VAL A 242 21.31 -3.37 -7.98
CA VAL A 242 21.48 -3.31 -6.52
C VAL A 242 21.66 -1.86 -6.10
N LEU A 243 20.82 -1.39 -5.18
CA LEU A 243 20.91 -0.05 -4.59
C LEU A 243 21.65 -0.07 -3.25
N SER A 244 21.42 -1.11 -2.45
CA SER A 244 22.16 -1.34 -1.22
C SER A 244 22.22 -2.83 -0.93
N GLU A 245 23.28 -3.21 -0.24
CA GLU A 245 23.50 -4.57 0.24
C GLU A 245 24.14 -4.46 1.62
N THR A 246 23.64 -5.23 2.58
CA THR A 246 24.20 -5.28 3.93
C THR A 246 24.06 -6.68 4.47
N THR A 247 25.13 -7.19 5.07
CA THR A 247 25.10 -8.48 5.78
C THR A 247 25.22 -8.21 7.27
N ILE A 248 24.27 -8.71 8.03
CA ILE A 248 24.31 -8.73 9.50
C ILE A 248 24.40 -10.18 9.98
N TYR A 249 24.97 -10.40 11.16
CA TYR A 249 25.13 -11.74 11.74
C TYR A 249 24.97 -11.71 13.25
N ALA A 250 24.49 -12.81 13.82
CA ALA A 250 24.28 -12.94 15.26
C ALA A 250 25.12 -14.09 15.82
N ASP A 251 26.08 -13.78 16.70
CA ASP A 251 26.95 -14.74 17.38
C ASP A 251 26.90 -14.55 18.91
N SER A 252 27.69 -15.27 19.69
CA SER A 252 27.66 -15.16 21.16
C SER A 252 28.05 -13.78 21.70
N ARG A 253 28.72 -12.91 20.92
CA ARG A 253 29.24 -11.62 21.37
C ARG A 253 28.21 -10.50 21.23
N ASN A 254 27.23 -10.65 20.35
CA ASN A 254 26.27 -9.59 20.01
C ASN A 254 24.79 -9.98 20.20
N VAL A 255 24.52 -11.05 20.95
CA VAL A 255 23.16 -11.54 21.26
C VAL A 255 22.79 -11.38 22.73
N LYS A 256 21.50 -11.15 22.98
CA LYS A 256 20.83 -11.26 24.28
C LYS A 256 19.66 -12.23 24.13
N ASP A 257 19.56 -13.20 25.02
CA ASP A 257 18.53 -14.25 24.98
C ASP A 257 18.47 -15.00 23.62
N GLY A 258 19.66 -15.21 23.03
CA GLY A 258 19.82 -15.91 21.74
C GLY A 258 19.45 -15.08 20.50
N ARG A 259 19.21 -13.78 20.65
CA ARG A 259 18.83 -12.87 19.56
C ARG A 259 19.65 -11.60 19.56
N SER A 260 19.91 -11.05 18.38
CA SER A 260 20.55 -9.75 18.18
C SER A 260 19.56 -8.82 17.50
N THR A 261 19.44 -7.58 17.97
CA THR A 261 18.70 -6.53 17.26
C THR A 261 19.70 -5.63 16.58
N GLN A 262 19.67 -5.59 15.25
CA GLN A 262 20.62 -4.82 14.45
C GLN A 262 19.87 -3.96 13.44
N SER A 263 20.37 -2.75 13.24
CA SER A 263 19.81 -1.84 12.26
C SER A 263 20.43 -2.09 10.89
N VAL A 264 19.58 -2.19 9.87
CA VAL A 264 19.98 -2.28 8.47
C VAL A 264 19.56 -1.01 7.77
N LEU A 265 20.52 -0.39 7.09
CA LEU A 265 20.26 0.76 6.23
C LEU A 265 20.00 0.26 4.81
N MET A 266 18.89 0.70 4.24
CA MET A 266 18.46 0.32 2.90
C MET A 266 18.33 1.56 2.01
N SER A 267 18.75 1.43 0.76
CA SER A 267 18.57 2.45 -0.28
C SER A 267 17.40 2.08 -1.18
N ALA A 268 16.61 3.08 -1.59
CA ALA A 268 15.47 2.91 -2.47
C ALA A 268 15.32 4.10 -3.40
N LEU A 269 14.67 3.92 -4.54
CA LEU A 269 14.26 5.02 -5.43
C LEU A 269 12.78 5.32 -5.24
N ASP A 270 12.37 6.47 -5.76
CA ASP A 270 10.96 6.80 -5.98
C ASP A 270 10.29 5.72 -6.86
N GLY A 271 9.08 5.32 -6.53
CA GLY A 271 8.33 4.19 -7.08
C GLY A 271 8.60 2.86 -6.39
N PHE A 272 8.39 1.76 -7.12
CA PHE A 272 8.55 0.40 -6.60
C PHE A 272 10.01 -0.06 -6.55
N ASN A 273 10.32 -0.78 -5.49
CA ASN A 273 11.59 -1.40 -5.17
C ASN A 273 11.32 -2.79 -4.58
N ILE A 274 12.34 -3.64 -4.57
CA ILE A 274 12.30 -4.97 -3.96
C ILE A 274 13.32 -4.99 -2.84
N VAL A 275 12.92 -5.48 -1.67
CA VAL A 275 13.83 -5.83 -0.59
C VAL A 275 13.90 -7.34 -0.51
N ARG A 276 15.11 -7.89 -0.65
CA ARG A 276 15.38 -9.31 -0.58
C ARG A 276 16.10 -9.63 0.73
N TYR A 277 15.65 -10.67 1.40
CA TYR A 277 16.19 -11.14 2.67
C TYR A 277 16.67 -12.57 2.49
N GLN A 278 17.98 -12.80 2.55
CA GLN A 278 18.59 -14.12 2.35
C GLN A 278 19.29 -14.58 3.63
N VAL A 279 18.89 -15.76 4.11
CA VAL A 279 19.39 -16.35 5.36
C VAL A 279 20.47 -17.38 5.08
N PHE A 280 21.58 -17.26 5.82
CA PHE A 280 22.72 -18.15 5.76
C PHE A 280 23.15 -18.56 7.18
N THR A 281 23.90 -19.65 7.29
CA THR A 281 24.72 -19.95 8.48
C THR A 281 26.17 -19.54 8.21
N PHE A 282 27.02 -19.57 9.23
CA PHE A 282 28.43 -19.21 9.13
C PHE A 282 29.26 -20.00 10.15
N ASN A 283 30.58 -20.02 9.97
CA ASN A 283 31.49 -20.74 10.87
C ASN A 283 31.57 -20.09 12.25
N MET A 284 31.51 -20.91 13.30
CA MET A 284 31.68 -20.49 14.68
C MET A 284 32.72 -21.35 15.40
N ASN A 285 33.42 -20.76 16.36
CA ASN A 285 34.26 -21.51 17.30
C ASN A 285 33.42 -22.19 18.40
N ASP A 286 34.07 -22.94 19.29
CA ASP A 286 33.42 -23.64 20.42
C ASP A 286 32.70 -22.70 21.41
N LYS A 287 33.04 -21.41 21.42
CA LYS A 287 32.35 -20.38 22.23
C LYS A 287 31.15 -19.76 21.51
N GLY A 288 30.87 -20.20 20.28
CA GLY A 288 29.82 -19.68 19.41
C GLY A 288 30.12 -18.29 18.87
N GLU A 289 31.39 -17.92 18.73
CA GLU A 289 31.84 -16.65 18.13
C GLU A 289 32.15 -16.87 16.65
N ALA A 290 31.77 -15.92 15.78
CA ALA A 290 31.99 -16.02 14.34
C ALA A 290 33.48 -16.05 13.99
N ILE A 291 33.88 -16.98 13.12
CA ILE A 291 35.25 -17.12 12.62
C ILE A 291 35.32 -17.09 11.09
N ASP A 292 36.39 -16.53 10.55
CA ASP A 292 36.68 -16.54 9.12
C ASP A 292 37.26 -17.88 8.66
N LYS A 293 37.57 -17.99 7.36
CA LYS A 293 38.15 -19.20 6.75
C LYS A 293 39.48 -19.64 7.38
N ASP A 294 40.21 -18.72 8.00
CA ASP A 294 41.52 -18.94 8.60
C ASP A 294 41.39 -19.21 10.12
N GLY A 295 40.17 -19.22 10.65
CA GLY A 295 39.86 -19.45 12.06
C GLY A 295 39.99 -18.21 12.95
N ASN A 296 40.18 -17.01 12.37
CA ASN A 296 40.26 -15.77 13.13
C ASN A 296 38.87 -15.21 13.42
N LEU A 297 38.74 -14.47 14.54
CA LEU A 297 37.47 -13.83 14.89
C LEU A 297 37.04 -12.81 13.82
N VAL A 298 35.79 -12.94 13.37
CA VAL A 298 35.17 -12.00 12.46
C VAL A 298 34.83 -10.72 13.21
N THR A 299 35.33 -9.58 12.74
CA THR A 299 34.97 -8.23 13.21
C THR A 299 34.29 -7.39 12.14
N ASP A 300 34.32 -7.86 10.89
CA ASP A 300 33.66 -7.27 9.72
C ASP A 300 32.87 -8.37 9.01
N SER A 301 31.58 -8.13 8.79
CA SER A 301 30.66 -9.04 8.10
C SER A 301 31.16 -9.49 6.72
N SER A 302 31.98 -8.69 6.02
CA SER A 302 32.53 -9.04 4.70
C SER A 302 33.47 -10.26 4.72
N LYS A 303 33.97 -10.65 5.91
CA LYS A 303 34.88 -11.80 6.09
C LYS A 303 34.16 -13.09 6.48
N LEU A 304 32.83 -13.06 6.61
CA LEU A 304 32.05 -14.26 6.91
C LEU A 304 32.17 -15.27 5.76
N VAL A 305 32.33 -16.54 6.13
CA VAL A 305 32.10 -17.66 5.23
C VAL A 305 30.64 -18.06 5.40
N LEU A 306 29.82 -17.81 4.37
CA LEU A 306 28.38 -18.03 4.41
C LEU A 306 28.02 -19.40 3.84
N PHE A 307 27.08 -20.10 4.48
CA PHE A 307 26.58 -21.39 4.03
C PHE A 307 25.08 -21.33 3.77
N GLY A 308 24.67 -21.80 2.59
CA GLY A 308 23.28 -21.89 2.16
C GLY A 308 22.67 -23.25 2.48
N LYS A 309 21.70 -23.69 1.67
CA LYS A 309 21.15 -25.05 1.75
C LYS A 309 22.23 -26.10 1.55
N ASP A 310 22.02 -27.25 2.18
CA ASP A 310 22.93 -28.40 2.17
C ASP A 310 24.35 -28.09 2.70
N ASP A 311 24.50 -27.06 3.54
CA ASP A 311 25.78 -26.60 4.08
C ASP A 311 26.83 -26.28 3.01
N LYS A 312 26.40 -25.83 1.82
CA LYS A 312 27.30 -25.42 0.74
C LYS A 312 27.72 -23.97 0.92
N GLU A 313 29.00 -23.70 0.68
CA GLU A 313 29.55 -22.35 0.76
C GLU A 313 28.98 -21.45 -0.35
N TYR A 314 28.53 -20.26 0.06
CA TYR A 314 27.98 -19.24 -0.83
C TYR A 314 29.07 -18.24 -1.21
N HIS A 315 29.34 -18.12 -2.51
CA HIS A 315 30.39 -17.24 -3.07
C HIS A 315 29.83 -16.00 -3.78
N GLY A 316 28.56 -15.66 -3.55
CA GLY A 316 27.87 -14.56 -4.22
C GLY A 316 26.98 -15.01 -5.39
N GLU A 317 26.11 -14.10 -5.83
CA GLU A 317 25.07 -14.37 -6.84
C GLU A 317 25.66 -14.71 -8.22
N GLU A 318 26.81 -14.13 -8.57
CA GLU A 318 27.46 -14.34 -9.87
C GLU A 318 28.21 -15.68 -9.96
N TYR A 319 28.60 -16.28 -8.82
CA TYR A 319 29.56 -17.37 -8.77
C TYR A 319 29.04 -18.66 -8.12
N SER A 320 27.88 -18.62 -7.45
CA SER A 320 27.36 -19.78 -6.74
C SER A 320 25.89 -20.07 -7.09
N ASN A 321 25.62 -21.33 -7.47
CA ASN A 321 24.28 -21.87 -7.61
C ASN A 321 23.70 -22.30 -6.24
N VAL A 322 24.18 -21.69 -5.16
CA VAL A 322 23.86 -22.08 -3.79
C VAL A 322 22.67 -21.26 -3.32
N GLU A 323 21.56 -21.93 -3.06
CA GLU A 323 20.36 -21.30 -2.51
C GLU A 323 20.57 -20.92 -1.04
N ALA A 324 20.04 -19.77 -0.63
CA ALA A 324 19.94 -19.42 0.78
C ALA A 324 19.07 -20.43 1.55
N ILE A 325 19.34 -20.59 2.85
CA ILE A 325 18.56 -21.49 3.74
C ILE A 325 17.08 -21.10 3.70
N LYS A 326 16.83 -19.79 3.76
CA LYS A 326 15.53 -19.17 3.57
C LYS A 326 15.73 -17.90 2.75
N GLU A 327 14.78 -17.62 1.88
CA GLU A 327 14.72 -16.37 1.15
C GLU A 327 13.29 -15.83 1.21
N ASP A 328 13.16 -14.56 1.60
CA ASP A 328 11.90 -13.83 1.60
C ASP A 328 12.09 -12.52 0.81
N GLY A 329 10.97 -11.95 0.36
CA GLY A 329 10.95 -10.68 -0.38
C GLY A 329 9.84 -9.76 0.12
N SER A 330 10.16 -8.48 0.26
CA SER A 330 9.18 -7.41 0.49
C SER A 330 9.13 -6.48 -0.72
N MET A 331 7.92 -6.01 -1.04
CA MET A 331 7.69 -4.93 -1.96
C MET A 331 7.82 -3.60 -1.22
N LEU A 332 8.64 -2.68 -1.73
CA LEU A 332 8.80 -1.34 -1.18
C LEU A 332 8.36 -0.30 -2.21
N PHE A 333 7.31 0.44 -1.90
CA PHE A 333 6.81 1.55 -2.70
C PHE A 333 7.07 2.87 -1.98
N ILE A 334 7.79 3.77 -2.64
CA ILE A 334 8.03 5.14 -2.16
C ILE A 334 7.38 6.09 -3.14
N ASP A 335 6.52 6.99 -2.67
CA ASP A 335 6.06 8.11 -3.49
C ASP A 335 6.06 9.40 -2.68
N THR A 336 7.09 10.22 -2.89
CA THR A 336 7.21 11.51 -2.20
C THR A 336 6.92 12.70 -3.10
N LYS A 337 6.42 12.50 -4.32
CA LYS A 337 6.27 13.58 -5.28
C LYS A 337 4.80 13.83 -5.56
N PRO A 338 4.33 15.09 -5.49
CA PRO A 338 2.97 15.39 -5.85
C PRO A 338 2.75 15.09 -7.33
N VAL A 339 1.49 14.82 -7.67
CA VAL A 339 1.07 14.65 -9.06
C VAL A 339 1.38 15.92 -9.85
N ASN A 340 1.89 15.76 -11.07
CA ASN A 340 2.07 16.87 -11.98
C ASN A 340 0.78 17.12 -12.75
N LEU A 341 0.36 18.38 -12.77
CA LEU A 341 -0.80 18.83 -13.53
C LEU A 341 -0.37 19.92 -14.51
N SER A 342 -0.64 19.69 -15.79
CA SER A 342 -0.51 20.70 -16.83
C SER A 342 -1.88 21.02 -17.40
N MET A 343 -2.17 22.29 -17.63
CA MET A 343 -3.46 22.75 -18.11
C MET A 343 -3.28 23.59 -19.37
N ASP A 344 -4.20 23.46 -20.32
CA ASP A 344 -4.25 24.35 -21.47
C ASP A 344 -4.80 25.71 -21.04
N LYS A 345 -3.92 26.72 -20.97
CA LYS A 345 -4.26 28.08 -20.55
C LYS A 345 -5.34 28.75 -21.40
N ASN A 346 -5.55 28.30 -22.64
CA ASN A 346 -6.64 28.83 -23.47
C ASN A 346 -8.02 28.39 -22.96
N TYR A 347 -8.06 27.32 -22.17
CA TYR A 347 -9.28 26.75 -21.61
C TYR A 347 -9.37 27.03 -20.11
N PHE A 348 -8.25 26.99 -19.38
CA PHE A 348 -8.22 27.19 -17.93
C PHE A 348 -7.25 28.31 -17.52
N ASN A 349 -7.81 29.51 -17.34
CA ASN A 349 -7.09 30.70 -16.91
C ASN A 349 -7.90 31.47 -15.86
N PRO A 350 -7.94 31.04 -14.59
CA PRO A 350 -8.73 31.71 -13.58
C PRO A 350 -8.23 33.14 -13.31
N SER A 351 -9.15 34.06 -13.00
CA SER A 351 -8.80 35.38 -12.50
C SER A 351 -8.12 35.30 -11.14
N LYS A 352 -7.59 36.42 -10.70
CA LYS A 352 -6.95 36.56 -9.39
C LYS A 352 -7.86 36.23 -8.19
N SER A 353 -9.18 36.28 -8.40
CA SER A 353 -10.20 35.92 -7.40
C SER A 353 -10.78 34.50 -7.61
N ASN A 354 -10.05 33.63 -8.33
CA ASN A 354 -10.48 32.27 -8.69
C ASN A 354 -11.78 32.21 -9.51
N LYS A 355 -12.03 33.22 -10.35
CA LYS A 355 -13.20 33.25 -11.25
C LYS A 355 -12.82 32.81 -12.65
N ILE A 356 -13.69 32.04 -13.29
CA ILE A 356 -13.53 31.59 -14.68
C ILE A 356 -14.69 32.16 -15.49
N TYR A 357 -14.37 33.11 -16.37
CA TYR A 357 -15.35 33.76 -17.23
C TYR A 357 -15.57 32.95 -18.50
N VAL A 358 -16.83 32.59 -18.77
CA VAL A 358 -17.21 31.77 -19.93
C VAL A 358 -18.29 32.44 -20.76
N ARG A 359 -18.15 32.44 -22.09
CA ARG A 359 -19.14 33.01 -23.02
C ARG A 359 -20.25 32.04 -23.42
N ASN A 360 -20.05 30.76 -23.17
CA ASN A 360 -20.95 29.66 -23.49
C ASN A 360 -21.01 28.74 -22.26
N PRO A 361 -22.18 28.24 -21.85
CA PRO A 361 -22.28 27.19 -20.83
C PRO A 361 -21.47 25.93 -21.15
N GLU A 362 -21.19 25.64 -22.43
CA GLU A 362 -20.26 24.56 -22.78
C GLU A 362 -18.81 25.01 -22.57
N PHE A 363 -18.17 24.46 -21.54
CA PHE A 363 -16.78 24.69 -21.20
C PHE A 363 -15.97 23.40 -21.38
N TYR A 364 -14.71 23.53 -21.80
CA TYR A 364 -13.81 22.39 -21.90
C TYR A 364 -12.66 22.59 -20.92
N LEU A 365 -12.36 21.58 -20.13
CA LEU A 365 -11.15 21.53 -19.31
C LEU A 365 -10.17 20.56 -19.96
N ARG A 366 -8.99 21.04 -20.32
CA ARG A 366 -7.99 20.27 -21.06
C ARG A 366 -6.63 20.37 -20.40
N GLY A 367 -5.90 19.27 -20.45
CA GLY A 367 -4.57 19.25 -19.86
C GLY A 367 -3.95 17.87 -19.89
N LYS A 368 -2.88 17.75 -19.12
CA LYS A 368 -2.15 16.51 -18.89
C LYS A 368 -1.98 16.30 -17.41
N ILE A 369 -2.09 15.05 -16.98
CA ILE A 369 -1.85 14.64 -15.60
C ILE A 369 -0.80 13.55 -15.62
N SER A 370 0.20 13.64 -14.74
CA SER A 370 1.25 12.62 -14.64
C SER A 370 1.77 12.43 -13.23
N ASP A 371 1.95 11.18 -12.85
CA ASP A 371 2.67 10.81 -11.65
C ASP A 371 3.37 9.46 -11.84
N LYS A 372 4.51 9.28 -11.17
CA LYS A 372 5.34 8.08 -11.24
C LYS A 372 4.78 6.94 -10.40
N GLY A 373 4.13 7.24 -9.28
CA GLY A 373 3.53 6.27 -8.36
C GLY A 373 2.20 5.70 -8.84
N GLY A 374 1.53 6.39 -9.76
CA GLY A 374 0.15 6.12 -10.15
C GLY A 374 -0.79 6.94 -9.27
N PHE A 375 -1.96 7.29 -9.80
CA PHE A 375 -2.83 8.26 -9.14
C PHE A 375 -4.31 7.94 -9.38
N ASN A 376 -5.17 8.33 -8.44
CA ASN A 376 -6.59 8.49 -8.67
C ASN A 376 -6.91 9.99 -8.77
N TRP A 377 -7.32 10.42 -9.95
CA TRP A 377 -7.74 11.80 -10.19
C TRP A 377 -9.26 11.87 -10.26
N GLU A 378 -9.85 12.80 -9.53
CA GLU A 378 -11.28 13.10 -9.52
C GLU A 378 -11.52 14.58 -9.83
N LEU A 379 -12.19 14.89 -10.93
CA LEU A 379 -12.65 16.25 -11.22
C LEU A 379 -14.07 16.43 -10.66
N ARG A 380 -14.33 17.53 -9.95
CA ARG A 380 -15.64 17.81 -9.37
C ARG A 380 -16.21 19.17 -9.79
N VAL A 381 -17.54 19.22 -9.87
CA VAL A 381 -18.29 20.47 -10.00
C VAL A 381 -19.46 20.38 -9.04
N ASN A 382 -19.61 21.38 -8.18
CA ASN A 382 -20.60 21.42 -7.10
C ASN A 382 -20.59 20.12 -6.29
N GLU A 383 -19.40 19.68 -5.86
CA GLU A 383 -19.16 18.45 -5.09
C GLU A 383 -19.50 17.12 -5.82
N SER A 384 -19.95 17.17 -7.07
CA SER A 384 -20.25 15.99 -7.88
C SER A 384 -19.05 15.60 -8.73
N VAL A 385 -18.64 14.33 -8.71
CA VAL A 385 -17.57 13.81 -9.58
C VAL A 385 -18.06 13.82 -11.03
N VAL A 386 -17.37 14.58 -11.88
CA VAL A 386 -17.69 14.75 -13.31
C VAL A 386 -16.79 13.91 -14.20
N ASP A 387 -15.56 13.66 -13.76
CA ASP A 387 -14.65 12.72 -14.41
C ASP A 387 -13.72 12.06 -13.38
N ASN A 388 -13.26 10.84 -13.67
CA ASN A 388 -12.33 10.10 -12.83
C ASN A 388 -11.34 9.31 -13.69
N TYR A 389 -10.06 9.38 -13.32
CA TYR A 389 -9.02 8.53 -13.89
C TYR A 389 -8.28 7.80 -12.78
N LEU A 390 -8.38 6.48 -12.79
CA LEU A 390 -7.54 5.61 -11.99
C LEU A 390 -6.40 5.08 -12.83
N ILE A 391 -5.17 5.43 -12.45
CA ILE A 391 -3.95 4.89 -13.04
C ILE A 391 -3.20 4.14 -11.96
N TYR A 392 -3.12 2.83 -12.12
CA TYR A 392 -2.16 2.03 -11.38
C TYR A 392 -0.77 2.38 -11.90
N GLY A 393 0.15 2.71 -11.00
CA GLY A 393 1.53 3.03 -11.37
C GLY A 393 2.14 1.86 -12.11
N ASP A 394 2.23 1.96 -13.43
CA ASP A 394 2.97 1.01 -14.23
C ASP A 394 4.39 1.56 -14.40
N LEU A 395 5.35 0.84 -13.79
CA LEU A 395 6.77 1.18 -13.85
C LEU A 395 7.30 1.17 -15.29
N HIS A 396 6.65 0.45 -16.19
CA HIS A 396 7.14 0.16 -17.53
C HIS A 396 6.63 1.13 -18.60
N ILE A 397 5.79 2.11 -18.23
CA ILE A 397 5.26 3.11 -19.18
C ILE A 397 5.33 4.54 -18.63
N ASP A 398 5.11 5.51 -19.51
CA ASP A 398 4.79 6.88 -19.10
C ASP A 398 3.33 6.90 -18.63
N ASN A 399 3.11 7.22 -17.35
CA ASN A 399 1.78 7.32 -16.76
C ASN A 399 1.10 8.66 -17.04
N THR A 400 1.72 9.53 -17.85
CA THR A 400 1.10 10.76 -18.33
C THR A 400 -0.14 10.47 -19.16
N ARG A 401 -1.26 11.11 -18.81
CA ARG A 401 -2.50 11.07 -19.60
C ARG A 401 -2.96 12.46 -19.96
N ASP A 402 -3.35 12.61 -21.21
CA ASP A 402 -4.13 13.75 -21.65
C ASP A 402 -5.58 13.57 -21.17
N PHE A 403 -6.22 14.66 -20.75
CA PHE A 403 -7.66 14.69 -20.48
C PHE A 403 -8.33 15.83 -21.24
N ASN A 404 -9.60 15.64 -21.57
CA ASN A 404 -10.43 16.64 -22.23
C ASN A 404 -11.87 16.46 -21.75
N VAL A 405 -12.23 17.18 -20.69
CA VAL A 405 -13.54 17.07 -20.06
C VAL A 405 -14.43 18.17 -20.60
N LYS A 406 -15.60 17.80 -21.11
CA LYS A 406 -16.65 18.74 -21.46
C LYS A 406 -17.56 18.97 -20.25
N LEU A 407 -17.61 20.19 -19.76
CA LEU A 407 -18.49 20.64 -18.67
C LEU A 407 -19.64 21.47 -19.26
N ASN A 408 -20.84 21.30 -18.71
CA ASN A 408 -21.96 22.19 -18.99
C ASN A 408 -22.22 23.03 -17.74
N VAL A 409 -21.57 24.19 -17.67
CA VAL A 409 -21.51 25.04 -16.48
C VAL A 409 -22.60 26.10 -16.51
N LYS A 410 -23.16 26.38 -15.35
CA LYS A 410 -24.08 27.49 -15.12
C LYS A 410 -23.36 28.62 -14.42
N ASP A 411 -23.98 29.79 -14.50
CA ASP A 411 -23.49 30.93 -13.77
C ASP A 411 -23.51 30.69 -12.26
N GLY A 412 -22.37 30.96 -11.62
CA GLY A 412 -22.16 30.75 -10.20
C GLY A 412 -21.76 29.33 -9.81
N ASP A 413 -21.71 28.37 -10.74
CA ASP A 413 -21.25 27.01 -10.45
C ASP A 413 -19.82 27.03 -9.89
N ILE A 414 -19.54 26.14 -8.95
CA ILE A 414 -18.25 26.03 -8.30
C ILE A 414 -17.56 24.76 -8.79
N MET A 415 -16.41 24.91 -9.42
CA MET A 415 -15.49 23.82 -9.74
C MET A 415 -14.51 23.62 -8.60
N ASP A 416 -14.22 22.37 -8.31
CA ASP A 416 -13.12 21.96 -7.47
C ASP A 416 -12.54 20.65 -8.02
N TRP A 417 -11.29 20.34 -7.72
CA TRP A 417 -10.72 19.05 -8.11
C TRP A 417 -10.26 18.30 -6.87
N GLY A 418 -10.35 16.99 -6.88
CA GLY A 418 -9.79 16.11 -5.85
C GLY A 418 -8.70 15.27 -6.49
N MET A 419 -7.46 15.39 -6.03
CA MET A 419 -6.40 14.48 -6.42
C MET A 419 -6.09 13.62 -5.20
N LYS A 420 -6.24 12.30 -5.34
CA LYS A 420 -5.96 11.37 -4.26
C LYS A 420 -5.00 10.31 -4.77
N ASP A 421 -3.75 10.42 -4.35
CA ASP A 421 -2.79 9.33 -4.49
C ASP A 421 -3.09 8.19 -3.47
N TYR A 422 -2.57 7.00 -3.73
CA TYR A 422 -2.63 5.79 -2.92
C TYR A 422 -2.15 6.00 -1.48
N LYS A 423 -1.19 6.90 -1.22
CA LYS A 423 -0.73 7.22 0.15
C LYS A 423 -0.85 8.68 0.56
N ALA A 424 -1.72 9.44 -0.14
CA ALA A 424 -2.09 10.82 0.18
C ALA A 424 -1.10 11.93 -0.23
N ASN A 425 -0.45 11.80 -1.39
CA ASN A 425 0.00 13.01 -2.09
C ASN A 425 -1.24 13.86 -2.40
N GLY A 426 -1.27 15.04 -1.77
CA GLY A 426 -2.38 15.98 -1.83
C GLY A 426 -2.48 16.67 -3.18
N PHE A 427 -3.11 17.85 -3.19
CA PHE A 427 -3.22 18.69 -4.39
C PHE A 427 -1.86 18.94 -5.06
N PRO A 428 -1.83 19.13 -6.38
CA PRO A 428 -0.59 19.42 -7.09
C PRO A 428 0.04 20.70 -6.51
N ASP A 429 1.35 20.67 -6.26
CA ASP A 429 2.06 21.84 -5.73
C ASP A 429 2.07 23.02 -6.71
N LYS A 430 1.98 22.70 -8.00
CA LYS A 430 2.02 23.66 -9.10
C LYS A 430 1.23 23.13 -10.29
N VAL A 431 0.64 24.04 -11.03
CA VAL A 431 0.05 23.79 -12.36
C VAL A 431 0.91 24.50 -13.38
N THR A 432 1.34 23.75 -14.40
CA THR A 432 2.06 24.32 -15.55
C THR A 432 1.12 24.52 -16.73
N ASP A 433 1.47 25.41 -17.64
CA ASP A 433 0.89 25.42 -18.97
C ASP A 433 1.41 24.22 -19.79
N MET A 434 0.93 24.09 -21.03
CA MET A 434 1.32 23.01 -21.95
C MET A 434 2.79 23.12 -22.41
N ASP A 435 3.44 24.26 -22.22
CA ASP A 435 4.85 24.50 -22.52
C ASP A 435 5.75 24.27 -21.28
N GLY A 436 5.16 23.99 -20.12
CA GLY A 436 5.86 23.71 -18.87
C GLY A 436 6.10 24.92 -17.96
N ASN A 437 5.55 26.09 -18.30
CA ASN A 437 5.68 27.29 -17.45
C ASN A 437 4.68 27.21 -16.29
N VAL A 438 5.17 27.45 -15.06
CA VAL A 438 4.31 27.50 -13.87
C VAL A 438 3.46 28.76 -13.91
N TYR A 439 2.14 28.61 -13.77
CA TYR A 439 1.22 29.75 -13.69
C TYR A 439 0.22 29.67 -12.52
N LEU A 440 0.11 28.52 -11.85
CA LEU A 440 -0.52 28.38 -10.54
C LEU A 440 0.39 27.59 -9.61
N GLN A 441 0.53 28.00 -8.36
CA GLN A 441 1.35 27.32 -7.36
C GLN A 441 0.74 27.46 -5.96
N THR A 442 0.91 26.43 -5.12
CA THR A 442 0.48 26.47 -3.72
C THR A 442 1.18 27.60 -2.97
N GLY A 443 0.41 28.47 -2.31
CA GLY A 443 0.94 29.60 -1.52
C GLY A 443 1.35 30.86 -2.29
N TYR A 444 0.93 31.05 -3.54
CA TYR A 444 1.35 32.21 -4.36
C TYR A 444 0.49 33.49 -4.20
N SER A 445 1.12 34.56 -3.66
CA SER A 445 0.90 36.03 -3.72
C SER A 445 -0.41 36.72 -3.25
N ASP A 446 -0.27 38.02 -2.87
CA ASP A 446 -1.33 38.96 -2.46
C ASP A 446 -2.43 39.21 -3.52
N LEU A 447 -2.17 38.85 -4.79
CA LEU A 447 -3.12 38.98 -5.90
C LEU A 447 -3.98 37.73 -6.06
N ASN A 448 -3.46 36.53 -5.78
CA ASN A 448 -4.14 35.24 -5.94
C ASN A 448 -4.31 34.54 -4.59
N ALA A 449 -5.05 35.17 -3.68
CA ALA A 449 -5.06 34.86 -2.25
C ALA A 449 -5.40 33.40 -1.84
N LYS A 450 -5.80 32.52 -2.76
CA LYS A 450 -6.08 31.10 -2.50
C LYS A 450 -5.65 30.22 -3.69
N ALA A 451 -4.49 29.57 -3.48
CA ALA A 451 -3.73 28.51 -4.15
C ALA A 451 -4.41 27.45 -5.06
N VAL A 452 -3.58 26.54 -5.58
CA VAL A 452 -3.97 25.24 -6.14
C VAL A 452 -4.74 24.41 -5.10
N GLY A 453 -5.87 23.82 -5.49
CA GLY A 453 -6.73 23.03 -4.60
C GLY A 453 -7.85 23.80 -3.90
N VAL A 454 -8.33 24.85 -4.56
CA VAL A 454 -9.41 25.73 -4.12
C VAL A 454 -10.61 25.62 -5.04
N HIS A 455 -11.71 26.23 -4.61
CA HIS A 455 -12.93 26.37 -5.38
C HIS A 455 -12.78 27.49 -6.43
N TYR A 456 -13.06 27.19 -7.69
CA TYR A 456 -13.13 28.14 -8.81
C TYR A 456 -14.59 28.40 -9.19
N GLN A 457 -14.99 29.66 -9.29
CA GLN A 457 -16.37 30.02 -9.64
C GLN A 457 -16.50 30.31 -11.14
N PHE A 458 -17.41 29.61 -11.82
CA PHE A 458 -17.78 29.93 -13.20
C PHE A 458 -18.72 31.13 -13.24
N LEU A 459 -18.43 32.07 -14.13
CA LEU A 459 -19.26 33.24 -14.38
C LEU A 459 -19.57 33.32 -15.87
N TYR A 460 -20.86 33.32 -16.22
CA TYR A 460 -21.30 33.42 -17.61
C TYR A 460 -21.23 34.87 -18.12
N ASP A 461 -20.12 35.29 -18.70
CA ASP A 461 -20.00 36.63 -19.28
C ASP A 461 -20.03 36.59 -20.81
N ASN A 462 -21.17 36.98 -21.38
CA ASN A 462 -21.37 37.15 -22.82
C ASN A 462 -21.49 38.62 -23.24
N VAL A 463 -21.26 39.56 -22.33
CA VAL A 463 -21.38 40.99 -22.61
C VAL A 463 -19.98 41.57 -22.69
N LYS A 464 -19.64 42.20 -23.81
CA LYS A 464 -18.32 42.83 -23.95
C LYS A 464 -18.18 43.94 -22.89
N PRO A 465 -17.11 43.96 -22.08
CA PRO A 465 -16.89 45.03 -21.13
C PRO A 465 -16.63 46.35 -21.86
N GLU A 466 -16.95 47.45 -21.19
CA GLU A 466 -16.56 48.78 -21.67
C GLU A 466 -15.21 49.15 -21.06
N VAL A 467 -14.25 49.50 -21.93
CA VAL A 467 -12.89 49.83 -21.53
C VAL A 467 -12.57 51.21 -22.07
N ASN A 468 -12.34 52.15 -21.17
CA ASN A 468 -11.95 53.52 -21.49
C ASN A 468 -10.69 53.90 -20.72
N ILE A 469 -9.79 54.68 -21.33
CA ILE A 469 -8.62 55.23 -20.64
C ILE A 469 -9.09 56.39 -19.76
N ASP A 470 -8.78 56.32 -18.48
CA ASP A 470 -9.19 57.31 -17.47
C ASP A 470 -8.10 57.42 -16.40
N PRO A 471 -7.48 58.60 -16.20
CA PRO A 471 -6.49 58.82 -15.13
C PRO A 471 -6.99 58.51 -13.71
N GLU A 472 -8.30 58.54 -13.48
CA GLU A 472 -8.96 58.19 -12.20
C GLU A 472 -9.65 56.81 -12.26
N GLY A 473 -9.35 56.01 -13.30
CA GLY A 473 -9.97 54.72 -13.55
C GLY A 473 -9.70 53.67 -12.46
N ASN A 474 -10.51 52.60 -12.49
CA ASN A 474 -10.50 51.56 -11.48
C ASN A 474 -9.39 50.49 -11.65
N THR A 475 -8.67 50.51 -12.77
CA THR A 475 -7.69 49.48 -13.12
C THR A 475 -6.42 50.09 -13.71
N SER A 476 -5.26 49.82 -13.12
CA SER A 476 -3.97 50.31 -13.61
C SER A 476 -3.15 49.17 -14.20
N ILE A 477 -2.60 49.38 -15.41
CA ILE A 477 -1.68 48.45 -16.08
C ILE A 477 -0.32 49.12 -16.21
N GLU A 478 0.69 48.61 -15.50
CA GLU A 478 2.07 49.05 -15.63
C GLU A 478 2.72 48.38 -16.85
N TYR A 479 3.30 49.19 -17.76
CA TYR A 479 3.93 48.70 -19.00
C TYR A 479 5.44 48.95 -19.04
N ALA A 480 5.97 49.74 -18.12
CA ALA A 480 7.40 49.89 -17.83
C ALA A 480 7.54 50.46 -16.41
N ASP A 481 8.72 50.33 -15.81
CA ASP A 481 9.00 50.84 -14.47
C ASP A 481 8.56 52.30 -14.30
N GLY A 482 7.60 52.52 -13.40
CA GLY A 482 7.01 53.82 -13.11
C GLY A 482 6.09 54.38 -14.21
N LYS A 483 5.72 53.58 -15.21
CA LYS A 483 4.81 53.96 -16.30
C LYS A 483 3.61 53.04 -16.36
N SER A 484 2.44 53.62 -16.11
CA SER A 484 1.16 52.92 -16.18
C SER A 484 0.16 53.63 -17.08
N VAL A 485 -0.79 52.86 -17.60
CA VAL A 485 -2.02 53.37 -18.18
C VAL A 485 -3.16 52.95 -17.26
N VAL A 486 -3.98 53.92 -16.86
CA VAL A 486 -5.15 53.68 -16.03
C VAL A 486 -6.38 53.61 -16.92
N PHE A 487 -7.18 52.58 -16.69
CA PHE A 487 -8.41 52.27 -17.39
C PHE A 487 -9.57 52.26 -16.41
N ASN A 488 -10.73 52.67 -16.90
CA ASN A 488 -12.00 52.31 -16.29
C ASN A 488 -12.54 51.09 -17.06
N ILE A 489 -12.56 49.94 -16.39
CA ILE A 489 -13.13 48.69 -16.91
C ILE A 489 -14.43 48.44 -16.16
N ASN A 490 -15.55 48.56 -16.86
CA ASN A 490 -16.86 48.30 -16.28
C ASN A 490 -17.44 47.03 -16.87
N ASP A 491 -17.79 46.09 -15.98
CA ASP A 491 -18.57 44.93 -16.37
C ASP A 491 -20.05 45.34 -16.45
N LYS A 492 -20.66 45.19 -17.64
CA LYS A 492 -22.07 45.56 -17.84
C LYS A 492 -23.02 44.50 -17.33
N ARG A 493 -22.51 43.34 -16.96
CA ARG A 493 -23.28 42.20 -16.51
C ARG A 493 -23.72 42.31 -15.06
N ASP A 494 -22.89 42.89 -14.20
CA ASP A 494 -23.10 42.93 -12.75
C ASP A 494 -23.72 44.25 -12.25
N ASN A 495 -24.31 45.05 -13.14
CA ASN A 495 -24.79 46.43 -12.89
C ASN A 495 -23.65 47.47 -12.76
N GLY A 496 -22.51 47.24 -13.42
CA GLY A 496 -21.45 48.26 -13.52
C GLY A 496 -20.47 48.21 -12.36
N PHE A 497 -20.23 47.03 -11.76
CA PHE A 497 -19.06 46.88 -10.90
C PHE A 497 -17.79 46.84 -11.74
N ASN A 498 -16.67 46.96 -11.04
CA ASN A 498 -15.34 46.94 -11.65
C ASN A 498 -15.10 45.58 -12.31
N GLY A 499 -14.77 45.60 -13.61
CA GLY A 499 -14.32 44.39 -14.30
C GLY A 499 -12.97 43.90 -13.79
N GLU A 500 -12.69 42.61 -14.00
CA GLU A 500 -11.41 42.00 -13.63
C GLU A 500 -10.56 41.71 -14.88
N ILE A 501 -9.26 41.98 -14.80
CA ILE A 501 -8.30 41.55 -15.82
C ILE A 501 -7.91 40.09 -15.54
N GLN A 502 -8.14 39.23 -16.53
CA GLN A 502 -7.81 37.80 -16.48
C GLN A 502 -6.39 37.51 -17.02
N GLU A 503 -5.95 38.24 -18.05
CA GLU A 503 -4.61 38.10 -18.63
C GLU A 503 -4.17 39.42 -19.26
N GLN A 504 -2.88 39.76 -19.17
CA GLN A 504 -2.29 40.91 -19.86
C GLN A 504 -1.15 40.45 -20.77
N HIS A 505 -1.12 41.00 -21.98
CA HIS A 505 0.00 40.87 -22.89
C HIS A 505 0.40 42.28 -23.35
N ILE A 506 1.63 42.67 -23.09
CA ILE A 506 2.19 43.97 -23.49
C ILE A 506 3.22 43.69 -24.58
N TYR A 507 2.95 44.20 -25.79
CA TYR A 507 3.78 43.99 -26.98
C TYR A 507 4.79 45.11 -27.18
#